data_AF-A0A1K1M0D9-F1
#
_entry.id   AF-A0A1K1M0D9-F1
#
_cell.length_a   1.000
_cell.length_b   1.000
_cell.length_c   1.000
_cell.angle_alpha   90.00
_cell.angle_beta   90.00
_cell.angle_gamma   90.00
#
_symmetry.space_group_name_H-M   'P 1'
#
loop_
_entity.id
_entity.type
_entity.pdbx_description
1 polymer ?
#
loop_
_entity_poly.entity_id
_entity_poly.type
_entity_poly.pdbx_seq_one_letter_code
_entity_poly.pdbx_strand_id
1 'polypeptide(L)'
;MANNNLKGAPAEEQQVTKTEAFFEKYQKAIIAAVAAVIVIIVGVILANNYYFEPRANEASTELAKSQELFDQQQFDKALVGFQKVAADYSSTDAGNLAQLYIGICQANLGKWQEAVDALESFSGKDDQMISPAAEGALGNAYANLNQLDKAVDHLKKAAKMADNNSLSPTFLIQAGEILESQGKKDEAVELYKEVKEKYFNSMQYQSIDKYIERASAK
;
A
#
# COMPACT_ATOMS: atom_id res chain seq x y z
N MET A 1 -76.47 33.25 -7.74
CA MET A 1 -75.22 33.42 -8.53
C MET A 1 -74.07 33.59 -7.55
N ALA A 2 -73.19 32.60 -7.43
CA ALA A 2 -71.87 32.70 -6.79
C ALA A 2 -71.16 31.36 -7.11
N ASN A 3 -70.24 31.34 -8.08
CA ASN A 3 -68.82 31.66 -7.99
C ASN A 3 -68.04 30.62 -7.19
N ASN A 4 -67.42 29.66 -7.89
CA ASN A 4 -66.35 28.84 -7.35
C ASN A 4 -65.06 29.18 -8.10
N ASN A 5 -64.17 29.86 -7.39
CA ASN A 5 -62.76 30.02 -7.73
C ASN A 5 -62.06 28.67 -7.59
N LEU A 6 -61.48 28.15 -8.68
CA LEU A 6 -60.40 27.17 -8.64
C LEU A 6 -59.09 27.92 -8.92
N LYS A 7 -58.31 28.17 -7.86
CA LYS A 7 -56.90 28.59 -7.96
C LYS A 7 -56.08 27.63 -7.12
N GLY A 8 -55.49 26.64 -7.78
CA GLY A 8 -54.57 25.68 -7.17
C GLY A 8 -54.05 24.68 -8.18
N ALA A 9 -53.23 25.13 -9.14
CA ALA A 9 -52.40 24.25 -9.99
C ALA A 9 -51.23 24.89 -10.81
N PRO A 10 -50.85 26.19 -10.71
CA PRO A 10 -49.92 26.73 -11.71
C PRO A 10 -48.44 26.32 -11.55
N ALA A 11 -47.98 25.95 -10.34
CA ALA A 11 -46.56 25.67 -10.10
C ALA A 11 -46.14 24.23 -10.45
N GLU A 12 -47.00 23.24 -10.12
CA GLU A 12 -46.73 21.83 -10.40
C GLU A 12 -46.92 21.52 -11.89
N GLU A 13 -48.00 22.00 -12.52
CA GLU A 13 -48.21 21.83 -13.95
C GLU A 13 -47.08 22.47 -14.77
N GLN A 14 -46.65 23.69 -14.43
CA GLN A 14 -45.55 24.35 -15.16
C GLN A 14 -44.20 23.64 -14.98
N GLN A 15 -43.93 22.99 -13.85
CA GLN A 15 -42.69 22.21 -13.65
C GLN A 15 -42.73 20.89 -14.42
N VAL A 16 -43.89 20.22 -14.45
CA VAL A 16 -44.13 19.00 -15.23
C VAL A 16 -43.98 19.29 -16.73
N THR A 17 -44.66 20.32 -17.25
CA THR A 17 -44.59 20.68 -18.68
C THR A 17 -43.17 21.08 -19.12
N LYS A 18 -42.39 21.73 -18.25
CA LYS A 18 -40.98 22.09 -18.56
C LYS A 18 -40.07 20.87 -18.59
N THR A 19 -40.33 19.86 -17.75
CA THR A 19 -39.56 18.61 -17.71
C THR A 19 -39.89 17.73 -18.91
N GLU A 20 -41.16 17.66 -19.29
CA GLU A 20 -41.64 16.96 -20.49
C GLU A 20 -41.08 17.61 -21.77
N ALA A 21 -41.19 18.93 -21.91
CA ALA A 21 -40.66 19.66 -23.06
C ALA A 21 -39.13 19.56 -23.17
N PHE A 22 -38.41 19.48 -22.04
CA PHE A 22 -36.96 19.24 -22.03
C PHE A 22 -36.62 17.83 -22.50
N PHE A 23 -37.34 16.82 -22.01
CA PHE A 23 -37.12 15.43 -22.38
C PHE A 23 -37.42 15.21 -23.86
N GLU A 24 -38.53 15.73 -24.39
CA GLU A 24 -38.85 15.65 -25.82
C GLU A 24 -37.79 16.36 -26.68
N LYS A 25 -37.31 17.53 -26.25
CA LYS A 25 -36.30 18.30 -26.98
C LYS A 25 -34.95 17.60 -27.07
N TYR A 26 -34.54 16.88 -26.02
CA TYR A 26 -33.22 16.24 -25.94
C TYR A 26 -33.24 14.71 -25.94
N GLN A 27 -34.39 14.07 -26.17
CA GLN A 27 -34.60 12.63 -26.08
C GLN A 27 -33.53 11.81 -26.81
N LYS A 28 -33.23 12.17 -28.06
CA LYS A 28 -32.21 11.47 -28.88
C LYS A 28 -30.81 11.62 -28.31
N ALA A 29 -30.47 12.80 -27.78
CA ALA A 29 -29.18 13.05 -27.17
C ALA A 29 -29.04 12.29 -25.84
N ILE A 30 -30.10 12.23 -25.03
CA ILE A 30 -30.14 11.45 -23.78
C ILE A 30 -29.99 9.96 -24.09
N ILE A 31 -30.75 9.42 -25.06
CA ILE A 31 -30.64 8.01 -25.46
C ILE A 31 -29.24 7.69 -25.98
N ALA A 32 -28.66 8.56 -26.82
CA ALA A 32 -27.30 8.38 -27.33
C ALA A 32 -26.25 8.42 -26.20
N ALA A 33 -26.40 9.33 -25.24
CA ALA A 33 -25.52 9.40 -24.07
C ALA A 33 -25.63 8.15 -23.19
N VAL A 34 -26.85 7.66 -22.91
CA VAL A 34 -27.07 6.42 -22.16
C VAL A 34 -26.48 5.22 -22.91
N ALA A 35 -26.70 5.12 -24.22
CA ALA A 35 -26.11 4.05 -25.03
C ALA A 35 -24.58 4.09 -25.02
N ALA A 36 -23.98 5.28 -25.10
CA ALA A 36 -22.53 5.44 -25.00
C ALA A 36 -22.00 5.00 -23.63
N VAL A 37 -22.69 5.35 -22.53
CA VAL A 37 -22.34 4.89 -21.18
C VAL A 37 -22.44 3.37 -21.08
N ILE A 38 -23.50 2.75 -21.62
CA ILE A 38 -23.65 1.28 -21.63
C ILE A 38 -22.50 0.62 -22.40
N VAL A 39 -22.12 1.15 -23.57
CA VAL A 39 -21.00 0.61 -24.37
C VAL A 39 -19.69 0.71 -23.58
N ILE A 40 -19.46 1.79 -22.85
CA ILE A 40 -18.28 1.93 -21.98
C ILE A 40 -18.32 0.88 -20.86
N ILE A 41 -19.45 0.74 -20.16
CA ILE A 41 -19.60 -0.25 -19.07
C ILE A 41 -19.36 -1.67 -19.60
N VAL A 42 -19.97 -2.04 -20.72
CA VAL A 42 -19.78 -3.36 -21.36
C VAL A 42 -18.32 -3.55 -21.77
N GLY A 43 -17.69 -2.52 -22.35
CA GLY A 43 -16.27 -2.55 -22.70
C GLY A 43 -15.37 -2.80 -21.49
N VAL A 44 -15.65 -2.13 -20.35
CA VAL A 44 -14.93 -2.35 -19.09
C VAL A 44 -15.14 -3.76 -18.56
N ILE A 45 -16.37 -4.28 -18.57
CA ILE A 45 -16.66 -5.65 -18.12
C ILE A 45 -15.93 -6.68 -18.97
N LEU A 46 -15.96 -6.53 -20.30
CA LEU A 46 -15.26 -7.43 -21.21
C LEU A 46 -13.74 -7.37 -21.02
N ALA A 47 -13.17 -6.17 -20.89
CA ALA A 47 -11.75 -6.00 -20.61
C ALA A 47 -11.35 -6.64 -19.27
N ASN A 48 -12.16 -6.46 -18.23
CA ASN A 48 -11.91 -7.05 -16.92
C ASN A 48 -11.88 -8.59 -16.98
N ASN A 49 -12.96 -9.20 -17.49
CA ASN A 49 -13.13 -10.65 -17.41
C ASN A 49 -12.26 -11.43 -18.42
N TYR A 50 -11.96 -10.85 -19.58
CA TYR A 50 -11.21 -11.55 -20.63
C TYR A 50 -9.72 -11.19 -20.69
N TYR A 51 -9.31 -10.05 -20.13
CA TYR A 51 -7.92 -9.60 -20.19
C TYR A 51 -7.29 -9.43 -18.81
N PHE A 52 -7.87 -8.61 -17.93
CA PHE A 52 -7.23 -8.29 -16.64
C PHE A 52 -7.28 -9.44 -15.65
N GLU A 53 -8.42 -10.10 -15.49
CA GLU A 53 -8.61 -11.18 -14.51
C GLU A 53 -7.78 -12.44 -14.83
N PRO A 54 -7.78 -12.98 -16.07
CA PRO A 54 -6.92 -14.12 -16.41
C PRO A 54 -5.43 -13.81 -16.22
N ARG A 55 -5.01 -12.60 -16.61
CA ARG A 55 -3.63 -12.13 -16.45
C ARG A 55 -3.24 -12.00 -14.98
N ALA A 56 -4.14 -11.50 -14.12
CA ALA A 56 -3.90 -11.40 -12.68
C ALA A 56 -3.80 -12.78 -12.01
N ASN A 57 -4.60 -13.75 -12.46
CA ASN A 57 -4.56 -15.13 -11.96
C ASN A 57 -3.26 -15.84 -12.36
N GLU A 58 -2.81 -15.66 -13.60
CA GLU A 58 -1.52 -16.18 -14.08
C GLU A 58 -0.35 -15.55 -13.32
N ALA A 59 -0.37 -14.22 -13.14
CA ALA A 59 0.63 -13.49 -12.36
C ALA A 59 0.73 -14.02 -10.92
N SER A 60 -0.42 -14.26 -10.28
CA SER A 60 -0.47 -14.82 -8.91
C SER A 60 0.07 -16.24 -8.84
N THR A 61 -0.15 -17.05 -9.87
CA THR A 61 0.37 -18.42 -9.96
C THR A 61 1.89 -18.44 -10.11
N GLU A 62 2.45 -17.58 -10.99
CA GLU A 62 3.89 -17.45 -11.16
C GLU A 62 4.58 -16.84 -9.93
N LEU A 63 3.91 -15.89 -9.26
CA LEU A 63 4.36 -15.36 -7.98
C LEU A 63 4.46 -16.46 -6.93
N ALA A 64 3.43 -17.30 -6.78
CA ALA A 64 3.40 -18.38 -5.79
C ALA A 64 4.55 -19.39 -5.98
N LYS A 65 4.87 -19.76 -7.22
CA LYS A 65 6.04 -20.61 -7.52
C LYS A 65 7.35 -19.98 -7.05
N SER A 66 7.48 -18.66 -7.20
CA SER A 66 8.66 -17.91 -6.79
C SER A 66 8.73 -17.78 -5.26
N GLN A 67 7.58 -17.63 -4.59
CA GLN A 67 7.47 -17.66 -3.13
C GLN A 67 7.86 -19.03 -2.56
N GLU A 68 7.52 -20.14 -3.21
CA GLU A 68 7.96 -21.47 -2.78
C GLU A 68 9.50 -21.59 -2.76
N LEU A 69 10.17 -21.08 -3.80
CA LEU A 69 11.63 -21.03 -3.85
C LEU A 69 12.21 -20.09 -2.78
N PHE A 70 11.54 -18.97 -2.53
CA PHE A 70 11.92 -18.01 -1.50
C PHE A 70 11.83 -18.63 -0.10
N ASP A 71 10.76 -19.37 0.20
CA ASP A 71 10.55 -20.06 1.48
C ASP A 71 11.60 -21.17 1.69
N GLN A 72 12.09 -21.76 0.60
CA GLN A 72 13.23 -22.68 0.59
C GLN A 72 14.60 -21.97 0.66
N GLN A 73 14.63 -20.64 0.81
CA GLN A 73 15.82 -19.79 0.84
C GLN A 73 16.67 -19.86 -0.45
N GLN A 74 16.09 -20.30 -1.56
CA GLN A 74 16.74 -20.30 -2.88
C GLN A 74 16.60 -18.92 -3.53
N PHE A 75 17.17 -17.89 -2.87
CA PHE A 75 16.96 -16.48 -3.23
C PHE A 75 17.44 -16.12 -4.64
N ASP A 76 18.47 -16.79 -5.14
CA ASP A 76 18.97 -16.65 -6.51
C ASP A 76 17.93 -17.10 -7.55
N LYS A 77 17.28 -18.24 -7.32
CA LYS A 77 16.24 -18.76 -8.23
C LYS A 77 14.91 -18.02 -8.05
N ALA A 78 14.54 -17.73 -6.80
CA ALA A 78 13.34 -16.97 -6.49
C ALA A 78 13.40 -15.59 -7.15
N LEU A 79 14.55 -14.91 -7.10
CA LEU A 79 14.78 -13.62 -7.74
C LEU A 79 14.47 -13.66 -9.25
N VAL A 80 14.91 -14.69 -9.97
CA VAL A 80 14.62 -14.84 -11.42
C VAL A 80 13.10 -14.93 -11.65
N GLY A 81 12.40 -15.71 -10.83
CA GLY A 81 10.95 -15.84 -10.90
C GLY A 81 10.23 -14.52 -10.61
N PHE A 82 10.59 -13.83 -9.53
CA PHE A 82 10.00 -12.54 -9.18
C PHE A 82 10.28 -11.45 -10.23
N GLN A 83 11.49 -11.38 -10.79
CA GLN A 83 11.84 -10.45 -11.87
C GLN A 83 10.97 -10.68 -13.11
N LYS A 84 10.73 -11.95 -13.45
CA LYS A 84 9.80 -12.29 -14.53
C LYS A 84 8.38 -11.82 -14.21
N VAL A 85 7.89 -12.06 -12.99
CA VAL A 85 6.55 -11.62 -12.58
C VAL A 85 6.41 -10.10 -12.63
N ALA A 86 7.40 -9.36 -12.13
CA ALA A 86 7.42 -7.91 -12.16
C ALA A 86 7.46 -7.34 -13.59
N ALA A 87 8.22 -7.96 -14.49
CA ALA A 87 8.34 -7.52 -15.89
C ALA A 87 7.09 -7.86 -16.71
N ASP A 88 6.64 -9.12 -16.65
CA ASP A 88 5.54 -9.62 -17.46
C ASP A 88 4.18 -9.14 -16.93
N TYR A 89 4.04 -8.92 -15.62
CA TYR A 89 2.76 -8.59 -14.98
C TYR A 89 2.77 -7.28 -14.20
N SER A 90 3.57 -6.30 -14.61
CA SER A 90 3.72 -4.98 -13.95
C SER A 90 2.41 -4.24 -13.67
N SER A 91 1.36 -4.49 -14.46
CA SER A 91 0.03 -3.89 -14.27
C SER A 91 -0.84 -4.60 -13.23
N THR A 92 -0.33 -5.61 -12.53
CA THR A 92 -1.09 -6.44 -11.58
C THR A 92 -0.57 -6.27 -10.16
N ASP A 93 -1.41 -6.59 -9.18
CA ASP A 93 -1.01 -6.60 -7.77
C ASP A 93 0.14 -7.58 -7.50
N ALA A 94 0.16 -8.73 -8.19
CA ALA A 94 1.25 -9.69 -8.10
C ALA A 94 2.57 -9.13 -8.67
N GLY A 95 2.52 -8.39 -9.78
CA GLY A 95 3.69 -7.71 -10.35
C GLY A 95 4.24 -6.64 -9.42
N ASN A 96 3.37 -5.87 -8.76
CA ASN A 96 3.79 -4.90 -7.74
C ASN A 96 4.40 -5.62 -6.52
N LEU A 97 3.73 -6.65 -5.99
CA LEU A 97 4.24 -7.43 -4.85
C LEU A 97 5.58 -8.13 -5.16
N ALA A 98 5.80 -8.53 -6.41
CA ALA A 98 7.08 -9.09 -6.84
C ALA A 98 8.25 -8.11 -6.63
N GLN A 99 8.04 -6.78 -6.73
CA GLN A 99 9.11 -5.80 -6.44
C GLN A 99 9.61 -5.87 -5.00
N LEU A 100 8.69 -6.02 -4.04
CA LEU A 100 9.04 -6.24 -2.64
C LEU A 100 9.91 -7.50 -2.48
N TYR A 101 9.50 -8.61 -3.09
CA TYR A 101 10.25 -9.85 -3.03
C TYR A 101 11.60 -9.78 -3.76
N ILE A 102 11.71 -9.08 -4.89
CA ILE A 102 12.99 -8.82 -5.58
C ILE A 102 13.94 -8.11 -4.63
N GLY A 103 13.45 -7.06 -3.95
CA GLY A 103 14.23 -6.31 -2.98
C GLY A 103 14.73 -7.18 -1.82
N ILE A 104 13.84 -7.99 -1.24
CA ILE A 104 14.22 -8.91 -0.15
C ILE A 104 15.20 -9.98 -0.64
N CYS A 105 15.03 -10.54 -1.84
CA CYS A 105 15.97 -11.50 -2.41
C CYS A 105 17.35 -10.87 -2.60
N GLN A 106 17.42 -9.66 -3.18
CA GLN A 106 18.67 -8.95 -3.39
C GLN A 106 19.36 -8.61 -2.07
N ALA A 107 18.61 -8.19 -1.05
CA ALA A 107 19.13 -8.00 0.30
C ALA A 107 19.75 -9.29 0.87
N ASN A 108 19.07 -10.43 0.76
CA ASN A 108 19.61 -11.73 1.21
C ASN A 108 20.85 -12.17 0.43
N LEU A 109 21.01 -11.70 -0.81
CA LEU A 109 22.19 -11.93 -1.65
C LEU A 109 23.30 -10.88 -1.43
N GLY A 110 23.14 -9.96 -0.48
CA GLY A 110 24.09 -8.88 -0.17
C GLY A 110 24.14 -7.76 -1.22
N LYS A 111 23.17 -7.72 -2.14
CA LYS A 111 23.04 -6.72 -3.21
C LYS A 111 22.18 -5.56 -2.74
N TRP A 112 22.72 -4.78 -1.82
CA TRP A 112 21.96 -3.79 -1.07
C TRP A 112 21.47 -2.61 -1.90
N GLN A 113 22.25 -2.17 -2.91
CA GLN A 113 21.82 -1.08 -3.78
C GLN A 113 20.65 -1.52 -4.66
N GLU A 114 20.75 -2.69 -5.27
CA GLU A 114 19.67 -3.23 -6.08
C GLU A 114 18.42 -3.47 -5.22
N ALA A 115 18.61 -3.92 -3.96
CA ALA A 115 17.51 -4.09 -3.02
C ALA A 115 16.75 -2.78 -2.78
N VAL A 116 17.46 -1.66 -2.60
CA VAL A 116 16.85 -0.32 -2.50
C VAL A 116 16.07 0.00 -3.77
N ASP A 117 16.68 -0.15 -4.95
CA ASP A 117 16.03 0.19 -6.23
C ASP A 117 14.70 -0.58 -6.44
N ALA A 118 14.68 -1.86 -6.07
CA ALA A 118 13.48 -2.70 -6.14
C ALA A 118 12.43 -2.32 -5.08
N LEU A 119 12.85 -2.07 -3.84
CA LEU A 119 11.94 -1.69 -2.75
C LEU A 119 11.32 -0.30 -2.97
N GLU A 120 12.04 0.63 -3.58
CA GLU A 120 11.50 1.95 -3.99
C GLU A 120 10.50 1.83 -5.16
N SER A 121 10.63 0.79 -5.98
CA SER A 121 9.70 0.50 -7.07
C SER A 121 8.39 -0.14 -6.58
N PHE A 122 8.35 -0.65 -5.35
CA PHE A 122 7.12 -1.16 -4.74
C PHE A 122 6.16 -0.01 -4.40
N SER A 123 4.94 -0.08 -4.94
CA SER A 123 3.87 0.86 -4.60
C SER A 123 3.08 0.35 -3.41
N GLY A 124 3.24 1.01 -2.26
CA GLY A 124 2.49 0.72 -1.04
C GLY A 124 0.99 1.05 -1.17
N LYS A 125 0.19 0.36 -0.36
CA LYS A 125 -1.24 0.58 -0.15
C LYS A 125 -1.50 0.97 1.31
N ASP A 126 -2.73 1.39 1.60
CA ASP A 126 -3.17 1.60 2.98
C ASP A 126 -3.47 0.24 3.63
N ASP A 127 -2.41 -0.38 4.13
CA ASP A 127 -2.46 -1.65 4.85
C ASP A 127 -1.48 -1.63 6.03
N GLN A 128 -1.71 -2.49 7.02
CA GLN A 128 -0.95 -2.51 8.27
C GLN A 128 0.13 -3.62 8.32
N MET A 129 0.42 -4.27 7.19
CA MET A 129 1.30 -5.45 7.18
C MET A 129 2.33 -5.44 6.05
N ILE A 130 1.90 -5.44 4.78
CA ILE A 130 2.79 -5.52 3.62
C ILE A 130 3.51 -4.19 3.40
N SER A 131 2.76 -3.09 3.32
CA SER A 131 3.37 -1.77 3.05
C SER A 131 4.30 -1.31 4.17
N PRO A 132 3.98 -1.49 5.46
CA PRO A 132 4.92 -1.26 6.54
C PRO A 132 6.16 -2.16 6.47
N ALA A 133 6.00 -3.45 6.13
CA ALA A 133 7.13 -4.36 5.99
C ALA A 133 8.06 -3.97 4.84
N ALA A 134 7.51 -3.47 3.73
CA ALA A 134 8.29 -2.94 2.61
C ALA A 134 9.13 -1.72 3.03
N GLU A 135 8.53 -0.77 3.74
CA GLU A 135 9.24 0.40 4.29
C GLU A 135 10.33 -0.02 5.30
N GLY A 136 10.04 -1.00 6.15
CA GLY A 136 11.02 -1.55 7.08
C GLY A 136 12.19 -2.23 6.38
N ALA A 137 11.91 -3.02 5.33
CA ALA A 137 12.93 -3.64 4.49
C ALA A 137 13.79 -2.58 3.78
N LEU A 138 13.17 -1.51 3.27
CA LEU A 138 13.87 -0.40 2.62
C LEU A 138 14.78 0.34 3.61
N GLY A 139 14.29 0.62 4.82
CA GLY A 139 15.11 1.20 5.88
C GLY A 139 16.31 0.32 6.23
N ASN A 140 16.11 -0.99 6.33
CA ASN A 140 17.20 -1.94 6.58
C ASN A 140 18.20 -2.04 5.43
N ALA A 141 17.75 -1.96 4.18
CA ALA A 141 18.64 -1.89 3.02
C ALA A 141 19.48 -0.60 3.03
N TYR A 142 18.86 0.54 3.36
CA TYR A 142 19.58 1.81 3.55
C TYR A 142 20.62 1.74 4.67
N ALA A 143 20.32 1.07 5.79
CA ALA A 143 21.27 0.88 6.88
C ALA A 143 22.53 0.12 6.41
N ASN A 144 22.35 -0.94 5.60
CA ASN A 144 23.46 -1.71 5.04
C ASN A 144 24.32 -0.93 4.04
N LEU A 145 23.74 0.10 3.40
CA LEU A 145 24.48 1.06 2.57
C LEU A 145 25.09 2.22 3.38
N ASN A 146 25.05 2.15 4.71
CA ASN A 146 25.49 3.21 5.62
C ASN A 146 24.75 4.55 5.43
N GLN A 147 23.54 4.53 4.85
CA GLN A 147 22.64 5.69 4.71
C GLN A 147 21.72 5.77 5.95
N LEU A 148 22.35 5.95 7.12
CA LEU A 148 21.71 5.74 8.42
C LEU A 148 20.52 6.68 8.70
N ASP A 149 20.58 7.94 8.29
CA ASP A 149 19.47 8.88 8.50
C ASP A 149 18.22 8.46 7.69
N LYS A 150 18.40 8.04 6.42
CA LYS A 150 17.30 7.49 5.62
C LYS A 150 16.75 6.20 6.22
N ALA A 151 17.63 5.35 6.73
CA ALA A 151 17.22 4.11 7.38
C ALA A 151 16.27 4.39 8.56
N VAL A 152 16.64 5.35 9.42
CA VAL A 152 15.82 5.79 10.56
C VAL A 152 14.47 6.35 10.08
N ASP A 153 14.46 7.19 9.05
CA ASP A 153 13.22 7.77 8.52
C ASP A 153 12.25 6.71 7.99
N HIS A 154 12.74 5.76 7.19
CA HIS A 154 11.93 4.68 6.63
C HIS A 154 11.44 3.70 7.71
N LEU A 155 12.27 3.37 8.72
CA LEU A 155 11.87 2.53 9.84
C LEU A 155 10.81 3.20 10.73
N LYS A 156 10.94 4.51 11.00
CA LYS A 156 9.90 5.27 11.72
C LYS A 156 8.61 5.35 10.92
N LYS A 157 8.70 5.54 9.59
CA LYS A 157 7.55 5.50 8.69
C LYS A 157 6.87 4.13 8.72
N ALA A 158 7.63 3.04 8.64
CA ALA A 158 7.13 1.67 8.75
C ALA A 158 6.38 1.45 10.07
N ALA A 159 6.96 1.86 11.20
CA ALA A 159 6.31 1.75 12.50
C ALA A 159 4.96 2.49 12.54
N LYS A 160 4.94 3.73 12.04
CA LYS A 160 3.72 4.55 11.98
C LYS A 160 2.65 3.95 11.07
N MET A 161 3.03 3.36 9.94
CA MET A 161 2.07 2.72 9.03
C MET A 161 1.49 1.42 9.60
N ALA A 162 2.30 0.62 10.29
CA ALA A 162 1.83 -0.60 10.93
C ALA A 162 0.87 -0.31 12.08
N ASP A 163 1.26 0.62 12.95
CA ASP A 163 0.56 1.04 14.17
C ASP A 163 -0.08 -0.11 14.98
N ASN A 164 0.68 -1.18 15.16
CA ASN A 164 0.24 -2.37 15.90
C ASN A 164 1.37 -2.96 16.76
N ASN A 165 1.00 -3.84 17.69
CA ASN A 165 1.93 -4.48 18.63
C ASN A 165 2.89 -5.51 17.99
N SER A 166 2.68 -5.87 16.73
CA SER A 166 3.45 -6.93 16.06
C SER A 166 4.67 -6.37 15.31
N LEU A 167 4.49 -5.28 14.56
CA LEU A 167 5.53 -4.75 13.67
C LEU A 167 6.18 -3.47 14.20
N SER A 168 5.37 -2.52 14.69
CA SER A 168 5.87 -1.18 15.09
C SER A 168 7.00 -1.23 16.12
N PRO A 169 6.91 -2.05 17.19
CA PRO A 169 8.00 -2.19 18.16
C PRO A 169 9.32 -2.60 17.53
N THR A 170 9.28 -3.53 16.59
CA THR A 170 10.47 -4.02 15.90
C THR A 170 11.14 -2.91 15.11
N PHE A 171 10.37 -2.14 14.32
CA PHE A 171 10.92 -1.04 13.51
C PHE A 171 11.40 0.14 14.36
N LEU A 172 10.69 0.49 15.43
CA LEU A 172 11.12 1.53 16.37
C LEU A 172 12.42 1.14 17.08
N ILE A 173 12.57 -0.13 17.47
CA ILE A 173 13.81 -0.60 18.09
C ILE A 173 14.97 -0.54 17.11
N GLN A 174 14.79 -1.02 15.87
CA GLN A 174 15.81 -0.94 14.81
C GLN A 174 16.24 0.51 14.56
N ALA A 175 15.29 1.44 14.46
CA ALA A 175 15.59 2.87 14.30
C ALA A 175 16.37 3.42 15.50
N GLY A 176 15.98 3.04 16.72
CA GLY A 176 16.68 3.44 17.95
C GLY A 176 18.13 2.94 18.00
N GLU A 177 18.37 1.69 17.59
CA GLU A 177 19.73 1.13 17.56
C GLU A 177 20.63 1.84 16.54
N ILE A 178 20.07 2.20 15.38
CA ILE A 178 20.78 3.02 14.40
C ILE A 178 21.11 4.40 14.99
N LEU A 179 20.15 5.06 15.66
CA LEU A 179 20.37 6.35 16.31
C LEU A 179 21.44 6.26 17.41
N GLU A 180 21.46 5.21 18.22
CA GLU A 180 22.54 4.97 19.19
C GLU A 180 23.90 4.85 18.50
N SER A 181 23.98 4.13 17.38
CA SER A 181 25.23 3.99 16.60
C SER A 181 25.73 5.32 16.03
N GLN A 182 24.82 6.27 15.79
CA GLN A 182 25.14 7.65 15.38
C GLN A 182 25.46 8.58 16.57
N GLY A 183 25.38 8.09 17.81
CA GLY A 183 25.54 8.90 19.02
C GLY A 183 24.30 9.74 19.39
N LYS A 184 23.20 9.60 18.65
CA LYS A 184 21.92 10.31 18.87
C LYS A 184 21.07 9.58 19.93
N LYS A 185 21.66 9.33 21.10
CA LYS A 185 21.06 8.52 22.18
C LYS A 185 19.74 9.09 22.70
N ASP A 186 19.61 10.41 22.80
CA ASP A 186 18.37 11.05 23.26
C ASP A 186 17.19 10.74 22.32
N GLU A 187 17.41 10.77 21.01
CA GLU A 187 16.38 10.41 20.02
C GLU A 187 16.03 8.92 20.10
N ALA A 188 17.02 8.04 20.33
CA ALA A 188 16.79 6.61 20.51
C ALA A 188 15.93 6.30 21.74
N VAL A 189 16.19 6.98 22.87
CA VAL A 189 15.41 6.84 24.11
C VAL A 189 13.93 7.17 23.87
N GLU A 190 13.63 8.21 23.09
CA GLU A 190 12.24 8.57 22.79
C GLU A 190 11.52 7.48 21.98
N LEU A 191 12.19 6.86 21.00
CA LEU A 191 11.60 5.72 20.27
C LEU A 191 11.36 4.50 21.17
N TYR A 192 12.29 4.19 22.08
CA TYR A 192 12.12 3.08 23.01
C TYR A 192 11.00 3.32 24.03
N LYS A 193 10.85 4.56 24.51
CA LYS A 193 9.72 4.95 25.35
C LYS A 193 8.39 4.81 24.62
N GLU A 194 8.32 5.21 23.35
CA GLU A 194 7.11 5.00 22.53
C GLU A 194 6.72 3.52 22.50
N VAL A 195 7.70 2.61 22.33
CA VAL A 195 7.46 1.16 22.42
C VAL A 195 6.86 0.76 23.77
N LYS A 196 7.42 1.26 24.87
CA LYS A 196 6.95 0.96 26.22
C LYS A 196 5.52 1.48 26.46
N GLU A 197 5.23 2.70 26.03
CA GLU A 197 3.98 3.37 26.36
C GLU A 197 2.82 2.93 25.47
N LYS A 198 3.08 2.79 24.16
CA LYS A 198 2.03 2.53 23.16
C LYS A 198 1.84 1.06 22.84
N TYR A 199 2.91 0.27 22.87
CA TYR A 199 2.92 -1.12 22.41
C TYR A 199 3.18 -2.12 23.54
N PHE A 200 2.46 -1.96 24.65
CA PHE A 200 2.65 -2.75 25.87
C PHE A 200 2.27 -4.24 25.76
N ASN A 201 1.54 -4.62 24.71
CA ASN A 201 1.21 -6.02 24.41
C ASN A 201 2.19 -6.67 23.43
N SER A 202 3.26 -5.97 23.05
CA SER A 202 4.30 -6.50 22.17
C SER A 202 5.21 -7.50 22.87
N MET A 203 5.85 -8.38 22.10
CA MET A 203 6.86 -9.29 22.63
C MET A 203 8.06 -8.55 23.23
N GLN A 204 8.32 -7.32 22.76
CA GLN A 204 9.46 -6.51 23.13
C GLN A 204 9.22 -5.69 24.42
N TYR A 205 7.97 -5.59 24.90
CA TYR A 205 7.64 -4.78 26.07
C TYR A 205 8.48 -5.14 27.32
N GLN A 206 8.74 -6.44 27.55
CA GLN A 206 9.51 -6.87 28.73
C GLN A 206 11.00 -6.55 28.64
N SER A 207 11.54 -6.35 27.43
CA SER A 207 12.97 -6.10 27.22
C SER A 207 13.27 -4.64 26.93
N ILE A 208 12.27 -3.82 26.60
CA ILE A 208 12.46 -2.42 26.16
C ILE A 208 13.16 -1.55 27.20
N ASP A 209 12.95 -1.82 28.50
CA ASP A 209 13.62 -1.09 29.58
C ASP A 209 15.14 -1.20 29.52
N LYS A 210 15.68 -2.34 29.04
CA LYS A 210 17.13 -2.50 28.84
C LYS A 210 17.66 -1.58 27.75
N TYR A 211 16.88 -1.34 26.70
CA TYR A 211 17.25 -0.42 25.63
C TYR A 211 17.23 1.04 26.14
N ILE A 212 16.20 1.41 26.90
CA ILE A 212 16.09 2.73 27.53
C ILE A 212 17.27 2.98 28.48
N GLU A 213 17.58 2.03 29.37
CA GLU A 213 18.71 2.14 30.30
C GLU A 213 20.05 2.25 29.57
N ARG A 214 20.29 1.41 28.55
CA ARG A 214 21.50 1.43 27.72
C ARG A 214 21.69 2.79 27.04
N ALA A 215 20.64 3.29 26.39
CA ALA A 215 20.70 4.55 25.66
C ALA A 215 20.82 5.76 26.62
N SER A 216 20.25 5.67 27.83
CA SER A 216 20.31 6.74 28.83
C SER A 216 21.63 6.78 29.62
N ALA A 217 22.44 5.72 29.54
CA ALA A 217 23.73 5.65 30.22
C ALA A 217 24.77 6.56 29.54
N LYS A 218 25.42 7.40 30.36
CA LYS A 218 26.47 8.35 29.96
C LYS A 218 27.76 7.63 29.58
#